data_AF-A0A6V7RMM4-F1
#
_entry.id   AF-A0A6V7RMM4-F1
#
_cell.length_a   1.000
_cell.length_b   1.000
_cell.length_c   1.000
_cell.angle_alpha   90.00
_cell.angle_beta   90.00
_cell.angle_gamma   90.00
#
_symmetry.space_group_name_H-M   'P 1'
#
loop_
_entity.id
_entity.type
_entity.pdbx_description
1 polymer ?
#
loop_
_entity_poly.entity_id
_entity_poly.type
_entity_poly.pdbx_seq_one_letter_code
_entity_poly.pdbx_strand_id
1 'polypeptide(L)'
;MLINEFVRKRFNNYRPYVNILILEKKNINIYSSLNREIILEQSNNVQFQMLELIEIVETGPQCIYKIKLPSGKKGYFSPIDSIVILPKKNKQVRISNDTQFRNKLNEFLGMDKTYFEMNSHRVVFSSQYAIYNNELYECLTYIDEIIAFVRPSEVNIMHRYEKPFKVINDTTVYRDSNMTKVVTTFPKGKEELTSQYVIIEEEKLRFKYNGKIYWLNLKDTNLEIEIARIIYENLDEVLLDTILYQNSMKLENYHKYYQKILNKQSKS
;
A
#
# COMPACT_ATOMS: atom_id res chain seq x y z
N MET A 1 5.92 20.91 -1.08
CA MET A 1 6.13 19.55 -1.60
C MET A 1 6.84 19.62 -2.95
N LEU A 2 7.97 18.93 -3.13
CA LEU A 2 8.71 18.83 -4.40
C LEU A 2 8.47 17.43 -4.97
N ILE A 3 7.40 17.27 -5.74
CA ILE A 3 7.23 16.09 -6.58
C ILE A 3 8.15 16.27 -7.80
N ASN A 4 8.99 15.29 -8.11
CA ASN A 4 9.93 15.38 -9.23
C ASN A 4 9.20 15.48 -10.59
N GLU A 5 9.93 15.88 -11.63
CA GLU A 5 9.38 16.09 -12.96
C GLU A 5 8.76 14.83 -13.57
N PHE A 6 9.40 13.67 -13.38
CA PHE A 6 8.91 12.40 -13.90
C PHE A 6 7.52 12.08 -13.36
N VAL A 7 7.36 12.12 -12.04
CA VAL A 7 6.09 11.81 -11.35
C VAL A 7 5.01 12.77 -11.80
N ARG A 8 5.28 14.08 -11.86
CA ARG A 8 4.29 15.06 -12.34
C ARG A 8 3.85 14.80 -13.78
N LYS A 9 4.81 14.60 -14.69
CA LYS A 9 4.51 14.33 -16.11
C LYS A 9 3.69 13.06 -16.28
N ARG A 10 4.09 11.97 -15.62
CA ARG A 10 3.37 10.69 -15.69
C ARG A 10 1.98 10.79 -15.05
N PHE A 11 1.86 11.43 -13.89
CA PHE A 11 0.59 11.69 -13.24
C PHE A 11 -0.36 12.46 -14.15
N ASN A 12 0.08 13.59 -14.72
CA ASN A 12 -0.75 14.42 -15.59
C ASN A 12 -1.12 13.72 -16.92
N ASN A 13 -0.22 12.89 -17.46
CA ASN A 13 -0.45 12.16 -18.71
C ASN A 13 -1.43 11.00 -18.55
N TYR A 14 -1.26 10.17 -17.51
CA TYR A 14 -2.10 8.98 -17.30
C TYR A 14 -3.36 9.27 -16.49
N ARG A 15 -3.39 10.38 -15.75
CA ARG A 15 -4.49 10.81 -14.86
C ARG A 15 -4.98 9.67 -13.96
N PRO A 16 -4.10 9.03 -13.18
CA PRO A 16 -4.54 8.04 -12.20
C PRO A 16 -5.48 8.73 -11.19
N TYR A 17 -6.48 8.00 -10.72
CA TYR A 17 -7.33 8.44 -9.62
C TYR A 17 -6.50 8.46 -8.34
N VAL A 18 -6.24 9.67 -7.83
CA VAL A 18 -5.43 9.94 -6.64
C VAL A 18 -6.18 10.96 -5.82
N ASN A 19 -6.14 10.78 -4.50
CA ASN A 19 -6.81 11.69 -3.57
C ASN A 19 -5.78 12.49 -2.79
N ILE A 20 -6.21 13.60 -2.22
CA ILE A 20 -5.48 14.36 -1.22
C ILE A 20 -6.37 14.58 -0.01
N LEU A 21 -5.87 14.23 1.17
CA LEU A 21 -6.51 14.51 2.45
C LEU A 21 -6.05 15.89 2.92
N ILE A 22 -6.99 16.83 3.04
CA ILE A 22 -6.69 18.20 3.42
C ILE A 22 -6.51 18.31 4.94
N LEU A 23 -5.30 18.69 5.38
CA LEU A 23 -4.93 18.79 6.81
C LEU A 23 -4.10 20.05 7.10
N GLU A 24 -4.45 21.16 6.47
CA GLU A 24 -3.65 22.39 6.59
C GLU A 24 -3.75 22.98 8.00
N LYS A 25 -2.60 23.30 8.64
CA LYS A 25 -2.58 23.98 9.95
C LYS A 25 -2.92 25.45 9.84
N LYS A 26 -2.65 26.05 8.69
CA LYS A 26 -2.96 27.44 8.37
C LYS A 26 -4.03 27.47 7.29
N ASN A 27 -4.89 28.48 7.33
CA ASN A 27 -5.91 28.63 6.31
C ASN A 27 -5.24 29.06 4.98
N ILE A 28 -5.43 28.26 3.93
CA ILE A 28 -4.87 28.48 2.59
C ILE A 28 -6.03 28.70 1.62
N ASN A 29 -5.93 29.75 0.81
CA ASN A 29 -6.90 30.01 -0.24
C ASN A 29 -6.76 28.99 -1.40
N ILE A 30 -7.89 28.57 -1.92
CA ILE A 30 -8.01 27.72 -3.11
C ILE A 30 -8.56 28.59 -4.22
N TYR A 31 -7.78 28.75 -5.30
CA TYR A 31 -8.06 29.70 -6.37
C TYR A 31 -8.70 29.05 -7.59
N SER A 32 -9.46 29.79 -8.39
CA SER A 32 -10.05 29.29 -9.64
C SER A 32 -9.04 29.03 -10.74
N SER A 33 -7.90 29.72 -10.68
CA SER A 33 -6.85 29.71 -11.71
C SER A 33 -5.48 30.01 -11.11
N LEU A 34 -4.43 29.70 -11.88
CA LEU A 34 -3.04 29.86 -11.47
C LEU A 34 -2.61 31.33 -11.24
N ASN A 35 -3.32 32.30 -11.83
CA ASN A 35 -3.11 33.73 -11.60
C ASN A 35 -3.59 34.21 -10.22
N ARG A 36 -4.32 33.36 -9.46
CA ARG A 36 -4.77 33.62 -8.07
C ARG A 36 -5.66 34.84 -7.89
N GLU A 37 -6.41 35.25 -8.92
CA GLU A 37 -7.30 36.42 -8.88
C GLU A 37 -8.61 36.15 -8.11
N ILE A 38 -9.18 34.96 -8.27
CA ILE A 38 -10.48 34.61 -7.67
C ILE A 38 -10.28 33.46 -6.69
N ILE A 39 -10.67 33.69 -5.43
CA ILE A 39 -10.73 32.67 -4.39
C ILE A 39 -12.04 31.90 -4.56
N LEU A 40 -11.95 30.58 -4.75
CA LEU A 40 -13.12 29.70 -4.81
C LEU A 40 -13.51 29.17 -3.44
N GLU A 41 -12.51 28.86 -2.61
CA GLU A 41 -12.70 28.18 -1.33
C GLU A 41 -11.49 28.43 -0.42
N GLN A 42 -11.60 28.04 0.85
CA GLN A 42 -10.52 28.05 1.82
C GLN A 42 -10.28 26.66 2.41
N SER A 43 -9.03 26.30 2.70
CA SER A 43 -8.67 24.97 3.20
C SER A 43 -9.41 24.58 4.49
N ASN A 44 -9.71 25.54 5.36
CA ASN A 44 -10.48 25.30 6.57
C ASN A 44 -11.89 24.76 6.30
N ASN A 45 -12.52 25.16 5.18
CA ASN A 45 -13.87 24.73 4.81
C ASN A 45 -13.89 23.30 4.25
N VAL A 46 -12.73 22.79 3.83
CA VAL A 46 -12.55 21.43 3.31
C VAL A 46 -11.59 20.59 4.17
N GLN A 47 -11.34 21.03 5.40
CA GLN A 47 -10.45 20.33 6.33
C GLN A 47 -10.97 18.92 6.62
N PHE A 48 -10.05 17.95 6.73
CA PHE A 48 -10.31 16.53 6.92
C PHE A 48 -11.07 15.86 5.76
N GLN A 49 -11.28 16.53 4.64
CA GLN A 49 -11.91 15.95 3.46
C GLN A 49 -10.87 15.34 2.54
N MET A 50 -11.21 14.19 1.94
CA MET A 50 -10.48 13.65 0.80
C MET A 50 -11.02 14.25 -0.49
N LEU A 51 -10.16 14.92 -1.23
CA LEU A 51 -10.50 15.54 -2.51
C LEU A 51 -9.74 14.86 -3.65
N GLU A 52 -10.36 14.80 -4.83
CA GLU A 52 -9.73 14.25 -6.03
C GLU A 52 -8.61 15.21 -6.50
N LEU A 53 -7.39 14.70 -6.60
CA LEU A 53 -6.26 15.38 -7.21
C LEU A 53 -6.33 15.18 -8.73
N ILE A 54 -6.47 16.27 -9.47
CA ILE A 54 -6.67 16.25 -10.94
C ILE A 54 -5.35 16.44 -11.67
N GLU A 55 -4.51 17.34 -11.16
CA GLU A 55 -3.30 17.79 -11.86
C GLU A 55 -2.28 18.33 -10.86
N ILE A 56 -1.00 18.11 -11.14
CA ILE A 56 0.10 18.71 -10.40
C ILE A 56 0.86 19.64 -11.36
N VAL A 57 0.85 20.93 -11.06
CA VAL A 57 1.51 21.97 -11.85
C VAL A 57 2.75 22.43 -11.10
N GLU A 58 3.88 22.58 -11.80
CA GLU A 58 5.07 23.22 -11.25
C GLU A 58 5.08 24.70 -11.64
N THR A 59 5.26 25.57 -10.65
CA THR A 59 5.46 27.01 -10.86
C THR A 59 6.71 27.43 -10.06
N GLY A 60 7.86 27.44 -10.73
CA GLY A 60 9.15 27.66 -10.07
C GLY A 60 9.45 26.56 -9.04
N PRO A 61 9.80 26.88 -7.78
CA PRO A 61 10.11 25.88 -6.76
C PRO A 61 8.86 25.25 -6.09
N GLN A 62 7.66 25.70 -6.44
CA GLN A 62 6.41 25.28 -5.79
C GLN A 62 5.59 24.36 -6.70
N CYS A 63 5.06 23.29 -6.12
CA CYS A 63 3.99 22.53 -6.74
C CYS A 63 2.63 23.14 -6.36
N ILE A 64 1.78 23.35 -7.36
CA ILE A 64 0.38 23.76 -7.22
C ILE A 64 -0.48 22.58 -7.62
N TYR A 65 -1.41 22.21 -6.76
CA TYR A 65 -2.29 21.08 -6.95
C TYR A 65 -3.65 21.57 -7.40
N LYS A 66 -4.14 20.97 -8.47
CA LYS A 66 -5.49 21.18 -8.95
C LYS A 66 -6.37 20.09 -8.38
N ILE A 67 -7.37 20.48 -7.60
CA ILE A 67 -8.28 19.56 -6.91
C ILE A 67 -9.72 19.77 -7.35
N LYS A 68 -10.54 18.73 -7.21
CA LYS A 68 -12.00 18.83 -7.33
C LYS A 68 -12.61 19.11 -5.97
N LEU A 69 -13.26 20.27 -5.83
CA LEU A 69 -13.98 20.65 -4.62
C LEU A 69 -15.31 19.87 -4.52
N PRO A 70 -15.93 19.81 -3.31
CA PRO A 70 -17.25 19.18 -3.13
C PRO A 70 -18.34 19.79 -4.01
N SER A 71 -18.22 21.09 -4.32
CA SER A 71 -19.10 21.80 -5.27
C SER A 71 -18.94 21.36 -6.73
N GLY A 72 -17.98 20.48 -7.04
CA GLY A 72 -17.63 20.06 -8.40
C GLY A 72 -16.70 21.03 -9.13
N LYS A 73 -16.47 22.23 -8.60
CA LYS A 73 -15.51 23.20 -9.15
C LYS A 73 -14.08 22.68 -9.01
N LYS A 74 -13.20 23.09 -9.94
CA LYS A 74 -11.77 22.78 -9.90
C LYS A 74 -11.02 23.97 -9.32
N GLY A 75 -10.22 23.71 -8.29
CA GLY A 75 -9.46 24.74 -7.59
C GLY A 75 -7.96 24.43 -7.56
N TYR A 76 -7.15 25.47 -7.44
CA TYR A 76 -5.69 25.40 -7.38
C TYR A 76 -5.19 25.90 -6.03
N PHE A 77 -4.33 25.13 -5.37
CA PHE A 77 -3.69 25.54 -4.12
C PHE A 77 -2.34 24.85 -3.95
N SER A 78 -1.50 25.34 -3.04
CA SER A 78 -0.22 24.73 -2.70
C SER A 78 -0.31 24.11 -1.31
N PRO A 79 -0.49 22.78 -1.18
CA PRO A 79 -0.58 22.15 0.12
C PRO A 79 0.74 22.20 0.88
N ILE A 80 0.64 22.31 2.20
CA ILE A 80 1.79 22.29 3.12
C ILE A 80 1.73 21.02 3.97
N ASP A 81 0.61 20.82 4.68
CA ASP A 81 0.44 19.72 5.63
C ASP A 81 -0.48 18.59 5.09
N SER A 82 -1.09 18.78 3.93
CA SER A 82 -1.98 17.78 3.34
C SER A 82 -1.25 16.52 2.88
N ILE A 83 -1.95 15.38 2.89
CA ILE A 83 -1.39 14.07 2.56
C ILE A 83 -1.93 13.60 1.22
N VAL A 84 -1.06 13.27 0.27
CA VAL A 84 -1.46 12.65 -1.00
C VAL A 84 -1.63 11.16 -0.80
N ILE A 85 -2.76 10.60 -1.24
CA ILE A 85 -3.12 9.20 -1.08
C ILE A 85 -3.17 8.52 -2.44
N LEU A 86 -2.31 7.52 -2.62
CA LEU A 86 -2.15 6.75 -3.83
C LEU A 86 -2.75 5.35 -3.64
N PRO A 87 -3.77 4.97 -4.42
CA PRO A 87 -4.36 3.65 -4.30
C PRO A 87 -3.38 2.58 -4.81
N LYS A 88 -3.38 1.43 -4.15
CA LYS A 88 -2.64 0.23 -4.55
C LYS A 88 -3.50 -1.00 -4.36
N LYS A 89 -3.03 -2.15 -4.87
CA LYS A 89 -3.63 -3.44 -4.55
C LYS A 89 -3.42 -3.75 -3.07
N ASN A 90 -4.51 -4.07 -2.36
CA ASN A 90 -4.40 -4.51 -0.97
C ASN A 90 -3.61 -5.83 -0.89
N LYS A 91 -2.58 -5.86 -0.04
CA LYS A 91 -1.66 -7.01 0.10
C LYS A 91 -1.56 -7.39 1.58
N GLN A 92 -1.51 -8.69 1.87
CA GLN A 92 -1.09 -9.15 3.20
C GLN A 92 0.41 -8.94 3.34
N VAL A 93 0.84 -8.42 4.48
CA VAL A 93 2.23 -8.05 4.72
C VAL A 93 2.65 -8.35 6.16
N ARG A 94 3.96 -8.46 6.35
CA ARG A 94 4.64 -8.44 7.64
C ARG A 94 5.41 -7.14 7.78
N ILE A 95 5.39 -6.59 8.99
CA ILE A 95 6.20 -5.42 9.34
C ILE A 95 7.58 -5.92 9.73
N SER A 96 8.63 -5.36 9.13
CA SER A 96 10.00 -5.72 9.50
C SER A 96 10.24 -5.51 10.99
N ASN A 97 11.11 -6.32 11.59
CA ASN A 97 11.43 -6.18 13.01
C ASN A 97 12.16 -4.87 13.31
N ASP A 98 12.85 -4.31 12.31
CA ASP A 98 13.64 -3.07 12.43
C ASP A 98 12.84 -1.80 12.15
N THR A 99 11.54 -1.92 11.89
CA THR A 99 10.67 -0.80 11.51
C THR A 99 10.57 0.24 12.62
N GLN A 100 10.77 1.51 12.26
CA GLN A 100 10.63 2.61 13.21
C GLN A 100 9.22 3.21 13.18
N PHE A 101 8.48 3.07 14.29
CA PHE A 101 7.16 3.68 14.44
C PHE A 101 7.20 5.21 14.36
N ARG A 102 8.20 5.85 14.99
CA ARG A 102 8.28 7.31 15.03
C ARG A 102 8.78 7.84 13.69
N ASN A 103 7.86 8.41 12.93
CA ASN A 103 8.13 9.15 11.71
C ASN A 103 7.20 10.36 11.62
N LYS A 104 7.52 11.29 10.70
CA LYS A 104 6.82 12.58 10.57
C LYS A 104 5.32 12.42 10.40
N LEU A 105 4.88 11.42 9.61
CA LEU A 105 3.46 11.21 9.33
C LEU A 105 2.73 10.63 10.55
N ASN A 106 3.29 9.61 11.20
CA ASN A 106 2.70 9.03 12.41
C ASN A 106 2.61 10.05 13.55
N GLU A 107 3.63 10.89 13.72
CA GLU A 107 3.64 11.98 14.71
C GLU A 107 2.62 13.06 14.38
N PHE A 108 2.52 13.46 13.10
CA PHE A 108 1.56 14.46 12.64
C PHE A 108 0.10 14.01 12.84
N LEU A 109 -0.19 12.74 12.61
CA LEU A 109 -1.52 12.16 12.80
C LEU A 109 -1.81 11.73 14.24
N GLY A 110 -0.83 11.78 15.14
CA GLY A 110 -0.99 11.33 16.53
C GLY A 110 -1.27 9.83 16.65
N MET A 111 -0.65 9.00 15.81
CA MET A 111 -0.84 7.55 15.81
C MET A 111 -0.43 6.92 17.15
N ASP A 112 -1.17 5.91 17.60
CA ASP A 112 -0.90 5.21 18.87
C ASP A 112 0.22 4.17 18.74
N LYS A 113 1.36 4.47 19.38
CA LYS A 113 2.53 3.58 19.45
C LYS A 113 2.21 2.26 20.14
N THR A 114 1.38 2.29 21.18
CA THR A 114 1.01 1.09 21.95
C THR A 114 0.21 0.14 21.07
N TYR A 115 -0.76 0.67 20.33
CA TYR A 115 -1.54 -0.09 19.37
C TYR A 115 -0.67 -0.70 18.26
N PHE A 116 0.33 0.05 17.76
CA PHE A 116 1.32 -0.49 16.83
C PHE A 116 2.12 -1.66 17.43
N GLU A 117 2.70 -1.49 18.62
CA GLU A 117 3.52 -2.53 19.26
C GLU A 117 2.72 -3.80 19.57
N MET A 118 1.45 -3.66 19.97
CA MET A 118 0.55 -4.80 20.20
C MET A 118 0.23 -5.59 18.93
N ASN A 119 0.31 -4.98 17.75
CA ASN A 119 -0.09 -5.58 16.48
C ASN A 119 1.08 -5.82 15.51
N SER A 120 2.27 -5.31 15.80
CA SER A 120 3.43 -5.33 14.91
C SER A 120 3.91 -6.74 14.54
N HIS A 121 3.64 -7.73 15.40
CA HIS A 121 3.97 -9.14 15.18
C HIS A 121 2.98 -9.89 14.28
N ARG A 122 1.81 -9.28 13.99
CA ARG A 122 0.74 -9.92 13.22
C ARG A 122 1.00 -9.78 11.71
N VAL A 123 0.24 -10.56 10.94
CA VAL A 123 0.04 -10.29 9.52
C VAL A 123 -1.01 -9.20 9.41
N VAL A 124 -0.67 -8.13 8.71
CA VAL A 124 -1.52 -6.96 8.51
C VAL A 124 -1.74 -6.74 7.01
N PHE A 125 -2.52 -5.72 6.67
CA PHE A 125 -2.80 -5.34 5.30
C PHE A 125 -2.08 -4.04 4.94
N SER A 126 -1.42 -4.01 3.79
CA SER A 126 -0.98 -2.79 3.13
C SER A 126 -2.09 -2.35 2.18
N SER A 127 -2.74 -1.23 2.46
CA SER A 127 -3.94 -0.81 1.71
C SER A 127 -3.70 0.31 0.69
N GLN A 128 -2.78 1.23 0.98
CA GLN A 128 -2.53 2.44 0.20
C GLN A 128 -1.14 2.99 0.46
N TYR A 129 -0.61 3.78 -0.47
CA TYR A 129 0.55 4.62 -0.20
C TYR A 129 0.12 6.04 0.17
N ALA A 130 0.92 6.71 0.98
CA ALA A 130 0.73 8.09 1.38
C ALA A 130 2.02 8.89 1.09
N ILE A 131 1.88 10.11 0.61
CA ILE A 131 2.98 11.05 0.48
C ILE A 131 2.75 12.22 1.42
N TYR A 132 3.71 12.46 2.30
CA TYR A 132 3.68 13.55 3.27
C TYR A 132 5.09 14.11 3.43
N ASN A 133 5.24 15.44 3.35
CA ASN A 133 6.56 16.10 3.46
C ASN A 133 7.65 15.51 2.54
N ASN A 134 7.30 15.19 1.29
CA ASN A 134 8.15 14.53 0.28
C ASN A 134 8.63 13.11 0.65
N GLU A 135 8.11 12.52 1.73
CA GLU A 135 8.39 11.15 2.11
C GLU A 135 7.24 10.25 1.70
N LEU A 136 7.59 9.05 1.27
CA LEU A 136 6.67 8.00 0.85
C LEU A 136 6.45 7.04 2.02
N TYR A 137 5.19 6.78 2.30
CA TYR A 137 4.75 5.87 3.34
C TYR A 137 3.77 4.84 2.79
N GLU A 138 3.71 3.70 3.46
CA GLU A 138 2.78 2.61 3.25
C GLU A 138 1.83 2.55 4.45
N CYS A 139 0.53 2.60 4.18
CA CYS A 139 -0.51 2.54 5.21
C CYS A 139 -0.80 1.09 5.59
N LEU A 140 -0.62 0.78 6.86
CA LEU A 140 -0.87 -0.55 7.42
C LEU A 140 -2.18 -0.58 8.17
N THR A 141 -3.01 -1.58 7.87
CA THR A 141 -4.32 -1.78 8.50
C THR A 141 -4.49 -3.19 9.07
N TYR A 142 -5.24 -3.29 10.17
CA TYR A 142 -5.61 -4.57 10.78
C TYR A 142 -7.05 -4.48 11.29
N ILE A 143 -7.89 -5.44 10.91
CA ILE A 143 -9.34 -5.43 11.23
C ILE A 143 -9.95 -4.06 10.89
N ASP A 144 -9.67 -3.57 9.67
CA ASP A 144 -10.16 -2.30 9.14
C ASP A 144 -9.71 -1.02 9.87
N GLU A 145 -8.82 -1.12 10.86
CA GLU A 145 -8.22 0.04 11.55
C GLU A 145 -6.81 0.32 11.03
N ILE A 146 -6.44 1.60 10.90
CA ILE A 146 -5.07 2.00 10.56
C ILE A 146 -4.20 1.82 11.81
N ILE A 147 -3.13 1.05 11.68
CA ILE A 147 -2.16 0.83 12.76
C ILE A 147 -1.04 1.86 12.69
N ALA A 148 -0.46 2.05 11.50
CA ALA A 148 0.69 2.93 11.30
C ALA A 148 0.92 3.21 9.81
N PHE A 149 1.68 4.27 9.55
CA PHE A 149 2.35 4.53 8.29
C PHE A 149 3.83 4.22 8.47
N VAL A 150 4.41 3.43 7.56
CA VAL A 150 5.83 3.02 7.59
C VAL A 150 6.44 3.21 6.21
N ARG A 151 7.76 3.11 6.05
CA ARG A 151 8.35 3.15 4.70
C ARG A 151 8.01 1.86 3.94
N PRO A 152 7.81 1.89 2.62
CA PRO A 152 7.58 0.67 1.84
C PRO A 152 8.67 -0.40 2.01
N SER A 153 9.93 0.02 2.20
CA SER A 153 11.05 -0.89 2.45
C SER A 153 11.01 -1.59 3.81
N GLU A 154 10.16 -1.14 4.74
CA GLU A 154 9.97 -1.71 6.06
C GLU A 154 8.85 -2.77 6.09
N VAL A 155 8.32 -3.13 4.92
CA VAL A 155 7.17 -4.01 4.75
C VAL A 155 7.54 -5.19 3.85
N ASN A 156 7.32 -6.40 4.34
CA ASN A 156 7.59 -7.63 3.60
C ASN A 156 6.27 -8.24 3.10
N ILE A 157 6.16 -8.45 1.78
CA ILE A 157 4.91 -8.90 1.16
C ILE A 157 4.71 -10.40 1.39
N MET A 158 3.49 -10.79 1.77
CA MET A 158 3.08 -12.19 1.78
C MET A 158 2.53 -12.59 0.43
N HIS A 159 3.32 -13.35 -0.33
CA HIS A 159 2.92 -13.85 -1.63
C HIS A 159 2.17 -15.16 -1.47
N ARG A 160 0.93 -15.24 -1.98
CA ARG A 160 0.21 -16.51 -2.06
C ARG A 160 0.95 -17.41 -3.05
N TYR A 161 1.40 -18.55 -2.58
CA TYR A 161 2.14 -19.52 -3.39
C TYR A 161 1.74 -20.91 -2.92
N GLU A 162 0.81 -21.55 -3.64
CA GLU A 162 0.24 -22.85 -3.30
C GLU A 162 0.90 -23.92 -4.16
N LYS A 163 1.95 -24.52 -3.62
CA LYS A 163 2.76 -25.53 -4.29
C LYS A 163 3.12 -26.64 -3.31
N PRO A 164 3.24 -27.89 -3.80
CA PRO A 164 3.78 -28.96 -2.99
C PRO A 164 5.25 -28.68 -2.66
N PHE A 165 5.69 -29.06 -1.46
CA PHE A 165 7.08 -28.98 -1.05
C PHE A 165 7.43 -30.12 -0.09
N LYS A 166 8.72 -30.41 0.02
CA LYS A 166 9.31 -31.34 0.98
C LYS A 166 10.37 -30.62 1.79
N VAL A 167 10.51 -31.06 3.03
CA VAL A 167 11.56 -30.63 3.94
C VAL A 167 12.84 -31.38 3.59
N ILE A 168 13.91 -30.65 3.28
CA ILE A 168 15.21 -31.22 2.86
C ILE A 168 16.27 -31.23 3.97
N ASN A 169 16.07 -30.44 5.03
CA ASN A 169 16.86 -30.42 6.26
C ASN A 169 15.95 -30.56 7.47
N ASP A 170 16.43 -31.08 8.60
CA ASP A 170 15.66 -31.06 9.84
C ASP A 170 15.31 -29.61 10.21
N THR A 171 14.03 -29.27 10.25
CA THR A 171 13.56 -27.89 10.42
C THR A 171 12.63 -27.74 11.60
N THR A 172 12.77 -26.64 12.32
CA THR A 172 11.83 -26.25 13.37
C THR A 172 10.57 -25.66 12.75
N VAL A 173 9.41 -26.01 13.31
CA VAL A 173 8.10 -25.52 12.91
C VAL A 173 7.54 -24.61 14.00
N TYR A 174 7.04 -23.45 13.59
CA TYR A 174 6.61 -22.37 14.47
C TYR A 174 5.12 -22.06 14.31
N ARG A 175 4.49 -21.60 15.40
CA ARG A 175 3.07 -21.23 15.42
C ARG A 175 2.82 -19.78 14.95
N ASP A 176 3.82 -18.92 15.05
CA ASP A 176 3.75 -17.49 14.78
C ASP A 176 4.69 -17.09 13.62
N SER A 177 4.37 -15.97 12.97
CA SER A 177 5.14 -15.42 11.86
C SER A 177 6.51 -14.86 12.25
N ASN A 178 6.75 -14.57 13.53
CA ASN A 178 8.07 -14.15 14.00
C ASN A 178 9.02 -15.34 14.21
N MET A 179 8.52 -16.57 14.07
CA MET A 179 9.29 -17.80 14.28
C MET A 179 9.90 -17.87 15.69
N THR A 180 9.11 -17.50 16.71
CA THR A 180 9.55 -17.51 18.12
C THR A 180 8.88 -18.59 18.95
N LYS A 181 7.65 -19.00 18.58
CA LYS A 181 6.85 -20.01 19.30
C LYS A 181 7.00 -21.36 18.61
N VAL A 182 8.02 -22.11 19.02
CA VAL A 182 8.31 -23.47 18.54
C VAL A 182 7.15 -24.41 18.85
N VAL A 183 6.78 -25.24 17.87
CA VAL A 183 5.74 -26.28 18.00
C VAL A 183 6.35 -27.67 17.98
N THR A 184 7.21 -27.93 17.00
CA THR A 184 7.81 -29.25 16.77
C THR A 184 8.98 -29.12 15.77
N THR A 185 9.67 -30.23 15.52
CA THR A 185 10.70 -30.34 14.47
C THR A 185 10.23 -31.34 13.43
N PHE A 186 10.35 -30.99 12.16
CA PHE A 186 10.11 -31.89 11.05
C PHE A 186 11.43 -32.49 10.59
N PRO A 187 11.56 -33.83 10.58
CA PRO A 187 12.76 -34.46 10.06
C PRO A 187 12.83 -34.30 8.54
N LYS A 188 14.06 -34.35 8.00
CA LYS A 188 14.31 -34.45 6.57
C LYS A 188 13.49 -35.57 5.94
N GLY A 189 12.95 -35.30 4.75
CA GLY A 189 12.21 -36.29 3.98
C GLY A 189 10.78 -36.54 4.49
N LYS A 190 10.27 -35.69 5.39
CA LYS A 190 8.86 -35.69 5.75
C LYS A 190 7.96 -35.60 4.49
N GLU A 191 6.77 -36.22 4.60
CA GLU A 191 5.73 -36.22 3.57
C GLU A 191 5.51 -34.87 2.90
N GLU A 192 5.05 -34.91 1.65
CA GLU A 192 4.77 -33.75 0.83
C GLU A 192 3.70 -32.86 1.48
N LEU A 193 4.08 -31.62 1.78
CA LEU A 193 3.22 -30.59 2.33
C LEU A 193 2.83 -29.61 1.23
N THR A 194 1.81 -28.79 1.48
CA THR A 194 1.42 -27.73 0.54
C THR A 194 1.60 -26.36 1.18
N SER A 195 2.37 -25.51 0.52
CA SER A 195 2.58 -24.13 0.93
C SER A 195 1.28 -23.33 0.78
N GLN A 196 1.15 -22.25 1.55
CA GLN A 196 0.09 -21.27 1.40
C GLN A 196 0.64 -19.91 0.99
N TYR A 197 1.65 -19.44 1.72
CA TYR A 197 2.27 -18.13 1.50
C TYR A 197 3.78 -18.21 1.68
N VAL A 198 4.49 -17.34 0.99
CA VAL A 198 5.93 -17.11 1.16
C VAL A 198 6.19 -15.64 1.44
N ILE A 199 7.20 -15.38 2.27
CA ILE A 199 7.79 -14.06 2.46
C ILE A 199 9.24 -14.21 2.01
N ILE A 200 9.54 -13.68 0.82
CA ILE A 200 10.81 -13.94 0.14
C ILE A 200 11.95 -13.25 0.90
N GLU A 201 11.70 -12.02 1.34
CA GLU A 201 12.65 -11.16 2.06
C GLU A 201 13.11 -11.75 3.40
N GLU A 202 12.22 -12.48 4.07
CA GLU A 202 12.50 -13.10 5.37
C GLU A 202 12.77 -14.60 5.25
N GLU A 203 12.73 -15.15 4.03
CA GLU A 203 12.87 -16.58 3.75
C GLU A 203 11.91 -17.45 4.58
N LYS A 204 10.65 -17.02 4.67
CA LYS A 204 9.63 -17.71 5.46
C LYS A 204 8.60 -18.39 4.58
N LEU A 205 8.24 -19.61 4.97
CA LEU A 205 7.18 -20.39 4.35
C LEU A 205 6.03 -20.60 5.36
N ARG A 206 4.82 -20.23 4.96
CA ARG A 206 3.58 -20.56 5.68
C ARG A 206 2.89 -21.74 5.02
N PHE A 207 2.46 -22.70 5.82
CA PHE A 207 1.74 -23.87 5.34
C PHE A 207 0.63 -24.28 6.32
N LYS A 208 -0.29 -25.14 5.87
CA LYS A 208 -1.35 -25.70 6.71
C LYS A 208 -1.09 -27.18 6.94
N TYR A 209 -1.13 -27.61 8.19
CA TYR A 209 -0.95 -29.01 8.58
C TYR A 209 -1.93 -29.36 9.70
N ASN A 210 -2.66 -30.47 9.56
CA ASN A 210 -3.71 -30.90 10.49
C ASN A 210 -4.69 -29.78 10.88
N GLY A 211 -5.17 -29.04 9.88
CA GLY A 211 -6.13 -27.94 10.10
C GLY A 211 -5.53 -26.63 10.63
N LYS A 212 -4.28 -26.62 11.08
CA LYS A 212 -3.62 -25.46 11.72
C LYS A 212 -2.57 -24.82 10.80
N ILE A 213 -2.29 -23.55 11.02
CA ILE A 213 -1.31 -22.76 10.26
C ILE A 213 0.02 -22.78 11.00
N TYR A 214 1.10 -23.01 10.26
CA TYR A 214 2.46 -23.02 10.77
C TYR A 214 3.43 -22.32 9.83
N TRP A 215 4.62 -22.04 10.36
CA TRP A 215 5.73 -21.37 9.69
C TRP A 215 7.01 -22.18 9.81
N LEU A 216 7.85 -22.14 8.78
CA LEU A 216 9.22 -22.68 8.78
C LEU A 216 10.12 -21.87 7.86
N ASN A 217 11.43 -22.12 7.89
CA ASN A 217 12.39 -21.47 7.02
C ASN A 217 12.31 -22.05 5.60
N LEU A 218 12.11 -21.19 4.60
CA LEU A 218 11.99 -21.55 3.20
C LEU A 218 13.23 -22.30 2.70
N LYS A 219 14.43 -21.94 3.17
CA LYS A 219 15.71 -22.57 2.79
C LYS A 219 15.80 -24.05 3.16
N ASP A 220 15.01 -24.50 4.14
CA ASP A 220 14.99 -25.89 4.58
C ASP A 220 14.01 -26.75 3.76
N THR A 221 13.52 -26.22 2.64
CA THR A 221 12.61 -26.90 1.71
C THR A 221 13.18 -26.98 0.31
N ASN A 222 12.64 -27.88 -0.52
CA ASN A 222 12.94 -27.93 -1.95
C ASN A 222 12.06 -26.98 -2.80
N LEU A 223 11.37 -26.03 -2.16
CA LEU A 223 10.43 -25.16 -2.85
C LEU A 223 11.17 -24.05 -3.60
N GLU A 224 11.18 -24.15 -4.93
CA GLU A 224 11.72 -23.11 -5.80
C GLU A 224 10.69 -21.99 -6.01
N ILE A 225 11.09 -20.75 -5.73
CA ILE A 225 10.20 -19.59 -5.81
C ILE A 225 10.39 -18.86 -7.12
N GLU A 226 9.39 -18.95 -7.98
CA GLU A 226 9.30 -18.21 -9.25
C GLU A 226 8.52 -16.90 -9.08
N ILE A 227 8.88 -16.10 -8.07
CA ILE A 227 8.22 -14.82 -7.79
C ILE A 227 9.30 -13.73 -7.73
N ALA A 228 9.10 -12.68 -8.52
CA ALA A 228 9.96 -11.50 -8.45
C ALA A 228 9.77 -10.79 -7.10
N ARG A 229 10.88 -10.46 -6.45
CA ARG A 229 10.90 -9.59 -5.28
C ARG A 229 10.38 -8.20 -5.68
N ILE A 230 9.44 -7.65 -4.92
CA ILE A 230 8.88 -6.32 -5.18
C ILE A 230 9.14 -5.45 -3.96
N ILE A 231 10.14 -4.58 -4.06
CA ILE A 231 10.40 -3.51 -3.11
C ILE A 231 10.37 -2.21 -3.88
N TYR A 232 9.61 -1.25 -3.38
CA TYR A 232 9.56 0.09 -3.95
C TYR A 232 10.50 1.00 -3.17
N GLU A 233 11.46 1.60 -3.86
CA GLU A 233 12.49 2.45 -3.23
C GLU A 233 12.19 3.94 -3.39
N ASN A 234 11.34 4.30 -4.35
CA ASN A 234 11.09 5.69 -4.71
C ASN A 234 9.63 5.94 -5.17
N LEU A 235 9.31 7.23 -5.30
CA LEU A 235 7.98 7.69 -5.70
C LEU A 235 7.64 7.35 -7.16
N ASP A 236 8.65 7.24 -8.02
CA ASP A 236 8.46 6.97 -9.46
C ASP A 236 7.88 5.57 -9.65
N GLU A 237 8.47 4.58 -8.98
CA GLU A 237 8.01 3.18 -9.01
C GLU A 237 6.63 3.04 -8.38
N VAL A 238 6.37 3.72 -7.27
CA VAL A 238 5.05 3.70 -6.63
C VAL A 238 3.98 4.33 -7.53
N LEU A 239 4.28 5.45 -8.19
CA LEU A 239 3.32 6.05 -9.13
C LEU A 239 3.00 5.07 -10.27
N LEU A 240 4.01 4.41 -10.82
CA LEU A 240 3.82 3.41 -11.87
C LEU A 240 2.98 2.22 -11.37
N ASP A 241 3.24 1.70 -10.17
CA ASP A 241 2.42 0.65 -9.55
C ASP A 241 0.95 1.08 -9.40
N THR A 242 0.71 2.30 -8.91
CA THR A 242 -0.63 2.88 -8.81
C THR A 242 -1.32 2.98 -10.17
N ILE A 243 -0.62 3.44 -11.22
CA ILE A 243 -1.18 3.52 -12.58
C ILE A 243 -1.52 2.12 -13.11
N LEU A 244 -0.60 1.16 -12.97
CA LEU A 244 -0.78 -0.21 -13.44
C LEU A 244 -1.93 -0.90 -12.71
N TYR A 245 -2.02 -0.75 -11.39
CA TYR A 245 -3.10 -1.29 -10.57
C TYR A 245 -4.46 -0.74 -11.01
N GLN A 246 -4.57 0.57 -11.22
CA GLN A 246 -5.84 1.15 -11.65
C GLN A 246 -6.23 0.70 -13.06
N ASN A 247 -5.27 0.53 -13.97
CA ASN A 247 -5.52 -0.02 -15.30
C ASN A 247 -5.96 -1.49 -15.23
N SER A 248 -5.35 -2.31 -14.36
CA SER A 248 -5.77 -3.70 -14.18
C SER A 248 -7.20 -3.78 -13.63
N MET A 249 -7.56 -2.91 -12.68
CA MET A 249 -8.92 -2.82 -12.14
C MET A 249 -9.95 -2.43 -13.22
N LYS A 250 -9.61 -1.46 -14.08
CA LYS A 250 -10.47 -1.07 -15.21
C LYS A 250 -10.70 -2.25 -16.16
N LEU A 251 -9.63 -2.98 -16.50
CA LEU A 251 -9.70 -4.13 -17.39
C LEU A 251 -10.55 -5.27 -16.79
N GLU A 252 -10.34 -5.61 -15.51
CA GLU A 252 -11.13 -6.62 -14.82
C GLU A 252 -12.62 -6.27 -14.78
N ASN A 253 -12.94 -5.00 -14.48
CA ASN A 253 -14.32 -4.54 -14.44
C ASN A 253 -14.99 -4.60 -15.82
N TYR A 254 -14.24 -4.23 -16.87
CA TYR A 254 -14.71 -4.36 -18.24
C TYR A 254 -14.98 -5.84 -18.58
N HIS A 255 -14.06 -6.74 -18.26
CA HIS A 255 -14.24 -8.17 -18.51
C HIS A 255 -15.47 -8.73 -17.78
N LYS A 256 -15.65 -8.41 -16.50
CA LYS A 256 -16.83 -8.80 -15.71
C LYS A 256 -18.14 -8.27 -16.31
N TYR A 257 -18.13 -7.05 -16.85
CA TYR A 257 -19.29 -6.47 -17.51
C TYR A 257 -19.68 -7.23 -18.79
N TYR A 258 -18.72 -7.52 -19.68
CA TYR A 258 -19.00 -8.27 -20.90
C TYR A 258 -19.38 -9.73 -20.64
N GLN A 259 -18.74 -10.39 -19.67
CA GLN A 259 -19.18 -11.72 -19.23
C GLN A 259 -20.64 -11.73 -18.78
N LYS A 260 -21.08 -10.70 -18.04
CA LYS A 260 -22.50 -10.57 -17.64
C LYS A 260 -23.43 -10.42 -18.85
N ILE A 261 -23.03 -9.68 -19.88
CA ILE A 261 -23.82 -9.53 -21.12
C ILE A 261 -23.89 -10.85 -21.87
N LEU A 262 -22.75 -11.50 -22.11
CA LEU A 262 -22.68 -12.78 -22.82
C LEU A 262 -23.52 -13.85 -22.12
N ASN A 263 -23.44 -13.95 -20.79
CA ASN A 263 -24.24 -14.89 -20.00
C ASN A 263 -25.75 -14.62 -20.03
N LYS A 264 -26.16 -13.37 -20.29
CA LYS A 264 -27.58 -13.05 -20.49
C LYS A 264 -28.03 -13.47 -21.90
N GLN A 265 -27.20 -13.23 -22.91
CA GLN A 265 -27.51 -13.55 -24.29
C GLN A 265 -27.47 -15.06 -24.58
N SER A 266 -26.60 -15.82 -23.92
CA SER A 266 -26.52 -17.29 -24.08
C SER A 266 -27.59 -18.07 -23.33
N LYS A 267 -28.38 -17.40 -22.49
CA LYS A 267 -29.57 -17.96 -21.82
C LYS A 267 -30.88 -17.54 -22.50
N SER A 268 -30.78 -16.76 -23.58
CA SER A 268 -31.90 -16.35 -24.45
C SER A 268 -31.95 -17.28 -25.66
#